data_AF-A0A0S7ZLA8-F1
#
_entry.id   AF-A0A0S7ZLA8-F1
#
_cell.length_a   1.000
_cell.length_b   1.000
_cell.length_c   1.000
_cell.angle_alpha   90.00
_cell.angle_beta   90.00
_cell.angle_gamma   90.00
#
_symmetry.space_group_name_H-M   'P 1'
#
loop_
_entity.id
_entity.type
_entity.pdbx_description
1 polymer ?
#
loop_
_entity_poly.entity_id
_entity_poly.type
_entity_poly.pdbx_seq_one_letter_code
_entity_poly.pdbx_strand_id
1 'polypeptide(L)'
;MSSRLKQVAWRLILISAVLLGCSDSTSPAEGFVVRGNIQNNTQTEIPPNARLLVVWVVSSGSPDYSYVFGEGTIDRDAGTFEIGMTDPPPAAALNAGALGVGIVVVTTNAAVSTGDDLEDIPEAEIIGAAGWYGVIYVGDPAVAEQVRAWSADFDSGYGVGVGEEVPGSFDKFVPTSSSGMLLIIDDLSNITFVNWT
;
A
#
# COMPACT_ATOMS: atom_id res chain seq x y z
N MET A 1 -36.62 -4.46 73.72
CA MET A 1 -37.11 -5.10 72.47
C MET A 1 -36.95 -4.06 71.35
N SER A 2 -35.86 -4.16 70.59
CA SER A 2 -35.85 -4.75 69.23
C SER A 2 -36.56 -3.84 68.23
N SER A 3 -35.86 -2.92 67.56
CA SER A 3 -35.31 -3.06 66.18
C SER A 3 -36.04 -2.03 65.28
N ARG A 4 -35.54 -1.34 64.23
CA ARG A 4 -34.35 -1.35 63.34
C ARG A 4 -34.18 0.12 62.87
N LEU A 5 -33.01 0.76 62.92
CA LEU A 5 -31.89 0.73 61.95
C LEU A 5 -32.27 1.05 60.49
N LYS A 6 -31.78 2.24 60.03
CA LYS A 6 -31.18 2.56 58.71
C LYS A 6 -32.15 2.53 57.50
N GLN A 7 -32.05 3.37 56.47
CA GLN A 7 -30.86 3.93 55.82
C GLN A 7 -31.30 5.02 54.82
N VAL A 8 -30.65 6.19 54.87
CA VAL A 8 -30.62 7.18 53.79
C VAL A 8 -29.64 6.66 52.73
N ALA A 9 -30.05 6.58 51.47
CA ALA A 9 -29.15 6.26 50.37
C ALA A 9 -29.48 7.12 49.14
N TRP A 10 -28.55 8.02 48.85
CA TRP A 10 -28.43 8.81 47.62
C TRP A 10 -28.52 7.94 46.37
N ARG A 11 -29.27 8.41 45.37
CA ARG A 11 -29.16 7.90 43.99
C ARG A 11 -28.12 8.73 43.23
N LEU A 12 -26.93 8.15 43.08
CA LEU A 12 -25.96 8.54 42.06
C LEU A 12 -26.44 7.96 40.72
N ILE A 13 -26.68 8.83 39.74
CA ILE A 13 -26.91 8.45 38.35
C ILE A 13 -25.54 8.40 37.67
N LEU A 14 -25.07 7.20 37.35
CA LEU A 14 -23.92 6.99 36.47
C LEU A 14 -24.39 7.22 35.02
N ILE A 15 -23.77 8.18 34.34
CA ILE A 15 -23.88 8.36 32.89
C ILE A 15 -22.77 7.51 32.27
N SER A 16 -23.14 6.37 31.69
CA SER A 16 -22.24 5.57 30.86
C SER A 16 -22.14 6.23 29.49
N ALA A 17 -21.02 6.90 29.23
CA ALA A 17 -20.63 7.31 27.89
C ALA A 17 -20.14 6.08 27.12
N VAL A 18 -20.98 5.55 26.23
CA VAL A 18 -20.56 4.57 25.22
C VAL A 18 -19.85 5.37 24.13
N LEU A 19 -18.52 5.38 24.17
CA LEU A 19 -17.71 5.77 23.02
C LEU A 19 -17.83 4.64 21.99
N LEU A 20 -18.71 4.84 21.02
CA LEU A 20 -18.66 4.14 19.74
C LEU A 20 -17.32 4.51 19.09
N GLY A 21 -16.34 3.61 19.17
CA GLY A 21 -15.17 3.68 18.32
C GLY A 21 -15.62 3.46 16.88
N CYS A 22 -15.58 4.51 16.06
CA CYS A 22 -15.61 4.34 14.62
C CYS A 22 -14.36 3.56 14.24
N SER A 23 -14.52 2.27 13.94
CA SER A 23 -13.61 1.58 13.05
C SER A 23 -13.87 2.16 11.67
N ASP A 24 -12.97 3.04 11.20
CA ASP A 24 -12.95 3.52 9.82
C ASP A 24 -12.64 2.32 8.92
N SER A 25 -13.68 1.59 8.56
CA SER A 25 -13.59 0.58 7.51
C SER A 25 -13.46 1.33 6.20
N THR A 26 -12.24 1.45 5.67
CA THR A 26 -11.95 1.94 4.32
C THR A 26 -12.45 0.92 3.30
N SER A 27 -13.78 0.83 3.17
CA SER A 27 -14.39 0.21 2.00
C SER A 27 -13.85 0.91 0.76
N PRO A 28 -13.51 0.19 -0.33
CA PRO A 28 -12.98 0.79 -1.56
C PRO A 28 -13.88 1.87 -2.19
N ALA A 29 -15.10 2.07 -1.68
CA ALA A 29 -16.01 3.14 -2.10
C ALA A 29 -15.54 4.58 -1.78
N GLU A 30 -14.64 4.80 -0.82
CA GLU A 30 -14.21 6.18 -0.47
C GLU A 30 -12.96 6.67 -1.23
N GLY A 31 -12.35 5.84 -2.08
CA GLY A 31 -11.12 6.20 -2.80
C GLY A 31 -9.91 6.27 -1.87
N PHE A 32 -8.98 5.35 -2.02
CA PHE A 32 -7.74 5.33 -1.25
C PHE A 32 -6.68 6.17 -1.95
N VAL A 33 -6.01 7.06 -1.23
CA VAL A 33 -4.99 7.95 -1.82
C VAL A 33 -3.64 7.68 -1.18
N VAL A 34 -2.65 7.41 -2.04
CA VAL A 34 -1.24 7.31 -1.69
C VAL A 34 -0.54 8.59 -2.10
N ARG A 35 0.24 9.17 -1.18
CA ARG A 35 1.02 10.38 -1.38
C ARG A 35 2.43 10.20 -0.83
N GLY A 36 3.36 10.94 -1.41
CA GLY A 36 4.73 10.88 -0.98
C GLY A 36 5.61 11.97 -1.54
N ASN A 37 6.87 11.95 -1.10
CA ASN A 37 7.91 12.83 -1.60
C ASN A 37 8.75 12.10 -2.65
N ILE A 38 9.35 12.90 -3.54
CA ILE A 38 10.27 12.43 -4.56
C ILE A 38 11.69 12.80 -4.14
N GLN A 39 12.54 11.79 -4.04
CA GLN A 39 13.98 11.97 -3.89
C GLN A 39 14.64 11.70 -5.25
N ASN A 40 15.24 12.74 -5.84
CA ASN A 40 15.92 12.62 -7.12
C ASN A 40 17.44 12.54 -6.95
N ASN A 41 17.99 11.34 -7.07
CA ASN A 41 19.41 11.08 -6.90
C ASN A 41 20.23 11.41 -8.15
N THR A 42 19.60 11.36 -9.34
CA THR A 42 20.28 11.58 -10.62
C THR A 42 20.71 13.03 -10.84
N GLN A 43 20.10 13.98 -10.11
CA GLN A 43 20.24 15.43 -10.32
C GLN A 43 19.82 15.92 -11.72
N THR A 44 19.13 15.07 -12.49
CA THR A 44 18.55 15.42 -13.78
C THR A 44 17.08 15.80 -13.62
N GLU A 45 16.57 16.69 -14.47
CA GLU A 45 15.15 17.04 -14.43
C GLU A 45 14.27 15.82 -14.76
N ILE A 46 13.22 15.59 -13.97
CA ILE A 46 12.24 14.53 -14.25
C ILE A 46 11.51 14.87 -15.55
N PRO A 47 11.59 14.02 -16.60
CA PRO A 47 11.03 14.34 -17.90
C PRO A 47 9.53 14.70 -17.84
N PRO A 48 9.03 15.63 -18.69
CA PRO A 48 7.63 16.03 -18.69
C PRO A 48 6.67 14.89 -19.07
N ASN A 49 7.16 13.88 -19.80
CA ASN A 49 6.43 12.66 -20.15
C ASN A 49 6.56 11.54 -19.10
N ALA A 50 7.24 11.77 -17.97
CA ALA A 50 7.29 10.80 -16.89
C ALA A 50 5.89 10.52 -16.33
N ARG A 51 5.57 9.24 -16.21
CA ARG A 51 4.31 8.69 -15.70
C ARG A 51 4.57 7.91 -14.43
N LEU A 52 3.61 7.93 -13.52
CA LEU A 52 3.67 7.21 -12.25
C LEU A 52 2.66 6.07 -12.28
N LEU A 53 3.13 4.85 -12.18
CA LEU A 53 2.31 3.65 -12.31
C LEU A 53 2.41 2.79 -11.05
N VAL A 54 1.36 2.03 -10.78
CA VAL A 54 1.41 0.94 -9.79
C VAL A 54 1.49 -0.38 -10.54
N VAL A 55 2.54 -1.15 -10.24
CA VAL A 55 2.84 -2.44 -10.83
C VAL A 55 2.66 -3.52 -9.77
N TRP A 56 1.70 -4.41 -9.98
CA TRP A 56 1.38 -5.48 -9.04
C TRP A 56 2.23 -6.71 -9.32
N VAL A 57 2.96 -7.19 -8.31
CA VAL A 57 3.82 -8.36 -8.43
C VAL A 57 3.04 -9.62 -8.02
N VAL A 58 2.98 -10.59 -8.92
CA VAL A 58 2.24 -11.85 -8.74
C VAL A 58 3.19 -13.03 -8.77
N SER A 59 3.45 -13.63 -7.61
CA SER A 59 4.32 -14.79 -7.38
C SER A 59 3.59 -16.05 -6.92
N SER A 60 2.26 -16.01 -6.83
CA SER A 60 1.44 -17.20 -6.54
C SER A 60 1.28 -18.16 -7.72
N GLY A 61 1.74 -17.76 -8.92
CA GLY A 61 1.66 -18.52 -10.17
C GLY A 61 3.03 -19.04 -10.62
N SER A 62 3.07 -19.63 -11.82
CA SER A 62 4.35 -19.87 -12.52
C SER A 62 4.12 -19.70 -14.03
N PRO A 63 4.89 -18.83 -14.71
CA PRO A 63 5.93 -17.96 -14.14
C PRO A 63 5.37 -16.88 -13.21
N ASP A 64 6.24 -16.28 -12.40
CA ASP A 64 5.96 -15.00 -11.75
C ASP A 64 5.80 -13.94 -12.84
N TYR A 65 4.97 -12.94 -12.60
CA TYR A 65 4.74 -11.86 -13.55
C TYR A 65 4.35 -10.58 -12.83
N SER A 66 4.25 -9.50 -13.59
CA SER A 66 3.73 -8.25 -13.08
C SER A 66 2.52 -7.77 -13.87
N TYR A 67 1.70 -6.93 -13.23
CA TYR A 67 0.48 -6.41 -13.82
C TYR A 67 0.38 -4.91 -13.57
N VAL A 68 0.37 -4.09 -14.60
CA VAL A 68 0.17 -2.64 -14.45
C VAL A 68 -1.30 -2.35 -14.13
N PHE A 69 -1.58 -1.71 -12.99
CA PHE A 69 -2.93 -1.21 -12.67
C PHE A 69 -2.84 -0.08 -11.64
N GLY A 70 -3.34 1.09 -12.00
CA GLY A 70 -3.25 2.31 -11.19
C GLY A 70 -2.22 3.26 -11.77
N GLU A 71 -2.62 4.52 -11.88
CA GLU A 71 -1.80 5.62 -12.38
C GLU A 71 -1.98 6.82 -11.46
N GLY A 72 -0.91 7.58 -11.29
CA GLY A 72 -0.90 8.77 -10.45
C GLY A 72 -0.30 9.98 -11.16
N THR A 73 -0.11 11.03 -10.38
CA THR A 73 0.43 12.33 -10.83
C THR A 73 1.73 12.64 -10.12
N ILE A 74 2.65 13.26 -10.86
CA ILE A 74 3.91 13.79 -10.35
C ILE A 74 3.83 15.31 -10.35
N ASP A 75 4.00 15.93 -9.18
CA ASP A 75 4.24 17.37 -9.05
C ASP A 75 5.75 17.60 -8.95
N ARG A 76 6.34 18.01 -10.07
CA ARG A 76 7.80 18.21 -10.21
C ARG A 76 8.29 19.43 -9.42
N ASP A 77 7.46 20.45 -9.30
CA ASP A 77 7.83 21.70 -8.63
C ASP A 77 7.78 21.52 -7.11
N ALA A 78 6.77 20.79 -6.62
CA ALA A 78 6.66 20.44 -5.20
C ALA A 78 7.57 19.26 -4.80
N GLY A 79 8.06 18.47 -5.76
CA GLY A 79 8.81 17.25 -5.48
C GLY A 79 7.94 16.19 -4.80
N THR A 80 6.68 16.06 -5.21
CA THR A 80 5.70 15.15 -4.60
C THR A 80 4.96 14.33 -5.64
N PHE A 81 4.27 13.29 -5.19
CA PHE A 81 3.39 12.49 -6.03
C PHE A 81 2.10 12.10 -5.31
N GLU A 82 1.11 11.71 -6.10
CA GLU A 82 -0.18 11.21 -5.63
C GLU A 82 -0.69 10.10 -6.54
N ILE A 83 -1.29 9.05 -5.96
CA ILE A 83 -1.99 7.97 -6.67
C ILE A 83 -3.35 7.78 -6.01
N GLY A 84 -4.41 7.84 -6.81
CA GLY A 84 -5.78 7.53 -6.39
C GLY A 84 -6.17 6.10 -6.79
N MET A 85 -6.49 5.28 -5.81
CA MET A 85 -7.01 3.91 -5.99
C MET A 85 -8.50 3.90 -5.69
N THR A 86 -9.31 3.84 -6.74
CA THR A 86 -10.79 3.95 -6.63
C THR A 86 -11.52 2.64 -6.87
N ASP A 87 -10.93 1.76 -7.67
CA ASP A 87 -11.43 0.41 -7.93
C ASP A 87 -10.46 -0.62 -7.33
N PRO A 88 -10.95 -1.77 -6.84
CA PRO A 88 -10.07 -2.86 -6.41
C PRO A 88 -9.20 -3.35 -7.57
N PRO A 89 -8.00 -3.91 -7.32
CA PRO A 89 -7.17 -4.45 -8.38
C PRO A 89 -7.88 -5.63 -9.07
N PRO A 90 -7.71 -5.81 -10.39
CA PRO A 90 -8.20 -6.98 -11.09
C PRO A 90 -7.68 -8.27 -10.46
N ALA A 91 -8.41 -9.38 -10.57
CA ALA A 91 -7.96 -10.65 -10.01
C ALA A 91 -6.58 -11.11 -10.53
N ALA A 92 -6.23 -10.73 -11.77
CA ALA A 92 -4.92 -10.99 -12.37
C ALA A 92 -3.77 -10.17 -11.74
N ALA A 93 -4.07 -9.15 -10.94
CA ALA A 93 -3.09 -8.37 -10.18
C ALA A 93 -2.91 -8.89 -8.74
N LEU A 94 -3.57 -10.00 -8.38
CA LEU A 94 -3.64 -10.50 -7.01
C LEU A 94 -3.04 -11.91 -6.87
N ASN A 95 -2.21 -12.07 -5.87
CA ASN A 95 -1.69 -13.37 -5.43
C ASN A 95 -2.82 -14.20 -4.82
N ALA A 96 -3.03 -15.40 -5.38
CA ALA A 96 -4.16 -16.27 -5.06
C ALA A 96 -5.53 -15.56 -5.12
N GLY A 97 -5.65 -14.48 -5.91
CA GLY A 97 -6.87 -13.67 -5.97
C GLY A 97 -7.18 -12.85 -4.71
N ALA A 98 -6.27 -12.80 -3.73
CA ALA A 98 -6.55 -12.24 -2.40
C ALA A 98 -5.54 -11.20 -1.90
N LEU A 99 -4.25 -11.30 -2.28
CA LEU A 99 -3.20 -10.38 -1.83
C LEU A 99 -2.55 -9.65 -3.00
N GLY A 100 -2.71 -8.34 -3.05
CA GLY A 100 -1.99 -7.48 -4.00
C GLY A 100 -0.78 -6.82 -3.35
N VAL A 101 0.36 -6.86 -4.03
CA VAL A 101 1.57 -6.10 -3.67
C VAL A 101 1.95 -5.23 -4.87
N GLY A 102 1.58 -3.96 -4.81
CA GLY A 102 1.83 -2.95 -5.84
C GLY A 102 3.11 -2.15 -5.54
N ILE A 103 4.04 -2.15 -6.49
CA ILE A 103 5.23 -1.31 -6.48
C ILE A 103 4.92 -0.04 -7.28
N VAL A 104 5.22 1.12 -6.71
CA VAL A 104 5.11 2.38 -7.44
C VAL A 104 6.37 2.59 -8.28
N VAL A 105 6.20 2.77 -9.59
CA VAL A 105 7.30 2.99 -10.55
C VAL A 105 7.09 4.27 -11.35
N VAL A 106 8.19 4.85 -11.81
CA VAL A 106 8.18 5.97 -12.76
C VAL A 106 8.72 5.49 -14.10
N THR A 107 7.97 5.72 -15.17
CA THR A 107 8.41 5.39 -16.53
C THR A 107 8.26 6.57 -17.48
N THR A 108 9.06 6.61 -18.53
CA THR A 108 8.90 7.52 -19.67
C THR A 108 8.20 6.86 -20.86
N ASN A 109 7.87 5.56 -20.75
CA ASN A 109 7.20 4.80 -21.79
C ASN A 109 5.70 5.15 -21.85
N ALA A 110 5.30 5.76 -22.97
CA ALA A 110 3.92 6.18 -23.19
C ALA A 110 3.00 5.05 -23.69
N ALA A 111 3.55 3.91 -24.11
CA ALA A 111 2.77 2.78 -24.62
C ALA A 111 2.19 1.91 -23.49
N VAL A 112 2.76 1.98 -22.29
CA VAL A 112 2.35 1.18 -21.13
C VAL A 112 0.90 1.46 -20.77
N SER A 113 0.13 0.39 -20.66
CA SER A 113 -1.30 0.38 -20.40
C SER A 113 -1.62 -0.58 -19.24
N THR A 114 -2.84 -0.48 -18.72
CA THR A 114 -3.32 -1.44 -17.71
C THR A 114 -3.31 -2.87 -18.25
N GLY A 115 -2.77 -3.79 -17.46
CA GLY A 115 -2.64 -5.20 -17.80
C GLY A 115 -1.36 -5.58 -18.52
N ASP A 116 -0.50 -4.61 -18.86
CA ASP A 116 0.83 -4.89 -19.37
C ASP A 116 1.73 -5.43 -18.25
N ASP A 117 2.76 -6.19 -18.64
CA ASP A 117 3.84 -6.61 -17.77
C ASP A 117 4.97 -5.56 -17.77
N LEU A 118 5.50 -5.24 -16.59
CA LEU A 118 6.69 -4.41 -16.43
C LEU A 118 7.90 -4.98 -17.16
N GLU A 119 8.01 -6.31 -17.32
CA GLU A 119 9.10 -6.94 -18.07
C GLU A 119 9.09 -6.57 -19.56
N ASP A 120 7.94 -6.17 -20.11
CA ASP A 120 7.83 -5.70 -21.49
C ASP A 120 8.31 -4.25 -21.66
N ILE A 121 8.57 -3.54 -20.55
CA ILE A 121 9.06 -2.17 -20.54
C ILE A 121 10.59 -2.20 -20.56
N PRO A 122 11.26 -1.54 -21.54
CA PRO A 122 12.71 -1.40 -21.51
C PRO A 122 13.18 -0.80 -20.18
N GLU A 123 14.14 -1.44 -19.52
CA GLU A 123 14.64 -0.99 -18.21
C GLU A 123 15.10 0.48 -18.23
N ALA A 124 15.73 0.92 -19.32
CA ALA A 124 16.17 2.31 -19.51
C ALA A 124 15.03 3.34 -19.55
N GLU A 125 13.78 2.89 -19.72
CA GLU A 125 12.60 3.74 -19.69
C GLU A 125 11.93 3.75 -18.31
N ILE A 126 12.40 2.95 -17.35
CA ILE A 126 11.99 2.99 -15.93
C ILE A 126 13.03 3.83 -15.18
N ILE A 127 12.60 5.00 -14.70
CA ILE A 127 13.50 6.04 -14.17
C ILE A 127 13.37 6.24 -12.66
N GLY A 128 12.62 5.37 -11.99
CA GLY A 128 12.47 5.44 -10.53
C GLY A 128 11.43 4.47 -9.98
N ALA A 129 11.49 4.26 -8.67
CA ALA A 129 10.56 3.40 -7.95
C ALA A 129 10.51 3.74 -6.46
N ALA A 130 9.41 3.38 -5.80
CA ALA A 130 9.30 3.39 -4.34
C ALA A 130 9.67 2.02 -3.77
N GLY A 131 10.90 1.54 -4.03
CA GLY A 131 11.26 0.13 -3.86
C GLY A 131 11.08 -0.43 -2.43
N TRP A 132 11.26 0.40 -1.41
CA TRP A 132 11.09 0.00 -0.01
C TRP A 132 9.65 0.15 0.53
N TYR A 133 8.71 0.54 -0.33
CA TYR A 133 7.30 0.72 0.00
C TYR A 133 6.43 -0.12 -0.94
N GLY A 134 5.23 -0.47 -0.48
CA GLY A 134 4.24 -1.19 -1.29
C GLY A 134 2.85 -0.64 -1.07
N VAL A 135 2.07 -0.54 -2.15
CA VAL A 135 0.61 -0.44 -2.09
C VAL A 135 0.08 -1.84 -1.86
N ILE A 136 -0.54 -2.08 -0.70
CA ILE A 136 -1.03 -3.39 -0.31
C ILE A 136 -2.53 -3.43 -0.53
N TYR A 137 -3.03 -4.52 -1.11
CA TYR A 137 -4.46 -4.79 -1.20
C TYR A 137 -4.79 -6.15 -0.58
N VAL A 138 -5.72 -6.18 0.37
CA VAL A 138 -6.23 -7.40 1.00
C VAL A 138 -7.69 -7.58 0.60
N GLY A 139 -7.96 -8.53 -0.31
CA GLY A 139 -9.30 -8.89 -0.74
C GLY A 139 -9.99 -9.86 0.22
N ASP A 140 -9.34 -10.99 0.49
CA ASP A 140 -9.77 -11.98 1.49
C ASP A 140 -8.64 -12.16 2.52
N PRO A 141 -8.80 -11.68 3.77
CA PRO A 141 -7.77 -11.77 4.79
C PRO A 141 -7.28 -13.19 5.07
N ALA A 142 -8.19 -14.16 5.09
CA ALA A 142 -7.84 -15.54 5.44
C ALA A 142 -7.01 -16.21 4.33
N VAL A 143 -7.26 -15.85 3.07
CA VAL A 143 -6.45 -16.32 1.94
C VAL A 143 -5.14 -15.53 1.84
N ALA A 144 -5.18 -14.21 2.04
CA ALA A 144 -3.98 -13.36 2.03
C ALA A 144 -2.94 -13.82 3.06
N GLU A 145 -3.36 -14.15 4.29
CA GLU A 145 -2.48 -14.64 5.35
C GLU A 145 -1.76 -15.94 4.96
N GLN A 146 -2.44 -16.82 4.20
CA GLN A 146 -1.84 -18.04 3.68
C GLN A 146 -0.81 -17.78 2.58
N VAL A 147 -0.98 -16.72 1.78
CA VAL A 147 0.02 -16.29 0.78
C VAL A 147 1.25 -15.74 1.51
N ARG A 148 1.03 -14.80 2.44
CA ARG A 148 2.06 -14.20 3.28
C ARG A 148 1.49 -13.86 4.65
N ALA A 149 2.08 -14.43 5.70
CA ALA A 149 1.61 -14.25 7.08
C ALA A 149 1.59 -12.78 7.54
N TRP A 150 2.52 -11.95 7.06
CA TRP A 150 2.57 -10.52 7.38
C TRP A 150 1.35 -9.74 6.86
N SER A 151 0.59 -10.28 5.91
CA SER A 151 -0.62 -9.61 5.43
C SER A 151 -1.72 -9.53 6.48
N ALA A 152 -1.64 -10.33 7.55
CA ALA A 152 -2.54 -10.25 8.70
C ALA A 152 -2.44 -8.92 9.47
N ASP A 153 -1.36 -8.16 9.27
CA ASP A 153 -1.18 -6.83 9.86
C ASP A 153 -1.98 -5.74 9.10
N PHE A 154 -2.56 -6.06 7.93
CA PHE A 154 -3.32 -5.13 7.10
C PHE A 154 -4.83 -5.42 7.17
N ASP A 155 -5.62 -4.35 7.28
CA ASP A 155 -7.07 -4.45 7.13
C ASP A 155 -7.47 -4.83 5.69
N SER A 156 -8.68 -5.35 5.51
CA SER A 156 -9.25 -5.58 4.16
C SER A 156 -9.36 -4.26 3.38
N GLY A 157 -9.07 -4.31 2.08
CA GLY A 157 -9.01 -3.15 1.20
C GLY A 157 -7.57 -2.69 0.97
N TYR A 158 -7.40 -1.39 0.72
CA TYR A 158 -6.10 -0.80 0.43
C TYR A 158 -5.37 -0.33 1.69
N GLY A 159 -4.05 -0.52 1.70
CA GLY A 159 -3.12 0.04 2.67
C GLY A 159 -1.77 0.37 2.03
N VAL A 160 -0.85 0.92 2.82
CA VAL A 160 0.55 1.10 2.43
C VAL A 160 1.44 0.34 3.41
N GLY A 161 2.38 -0.42 2.86
CA GLY A 161 3.43 -1.10 3.61
C GLY A 161 4.77 -0.42 3.42
N VAL A 162 5.62 -0.47 4.46
CA VAL A 162 7.06 -0.23 4.36
C VAL A 162 7.81 -1.53 4.63
N GLY A 163 8.92 -1.75 3.95
CA GLY A 163 9.75 -2.92 4.15
C GLY A 163 10.34 -3.00 5.55
N GLU A 164 10.33 -4.20 6.11
CA GLU A 164 11.09 -4.58 7.30
C GLU A 164 11.92 -5.82 6.96
N GLU A 165 13.24 -5.70 7.10
CA GLU A 165 14.16 -6.81 6.86
C GLU A 165 13.90 -7.95 7.85
N VAL A 166 13.90 -9.19 7.36
CA VAL A 166 13.80 -10.39 8.20
C VAL A 166 15.07 -11.23 8.04
N PRO A 167 15.98 -11.24 9.03
CA PRO A 167 17.25 -11.95 8.92
C PRO A 167 17.09 -13.43 8.55
N GLY A 168 17.69 -13.82 7.43
CA GLY A 168 17.69 -15.21 6.95
C GLY A 168 16.36 -15.67 6.35
N SER A 169 15.45 -14.75 6.04
CA SER A 169 14.17 -15.03 5.37
C SER A 169 13.85 -13.94 4.34
N PHE A 170 12.67 -14.04 3.74
CA PHE A 170 12.11 -12.95 2.95
C PHE A 170 11.70 -11.80 3.87
N ASP A 171 11.92 -10.59 3.39
CA ASP A 171 11.45 -9.37 4.02
C ASP A 171 9.92 -9.37 4.10
N LYS A 172 9.39 -8.48 4.92
CA LYS A 172 7.94 -8.29 5.04
C LYS A 172 7.57 -6.84 4.86
N PHE A 173 6.29 -6.59 4.60
CA PHE A 173 5.71 -5.27 4.74
C PHE A 173 5.08 -5.13 6.12
N VAL A 174 5.28 -3.97 6.74
CA VAL A 174 4.52 -3.54 7.93
C VAL A 174 3.69 -2.31 7.59
N PRO A 175 2.47 -2.15 8.14
CA PRO A 175 1.61 -1.02 7.83
C PRO A 175 2.29 0.33 8.12
N THR A 176 2.08 1.29 7.23
CA THR A 176 2.53 2.66 7.39
C THR A 176 1.49 3.64 6.84
N SER A 177 1.73 4.94 7.03
CA SER A 177 0.85 5.99 6.53
C SER A 177 0.84 6.01 5.00
N SER A 178 -0.35 6.22 4.43
CA SER A 178 -0.49 6.45 2.99
C SER A 178 0.09 7.78 2.51
N SER A 179 0.55 8.67 3.41
CA SER A 179 1.11 10.00 3.07
C SER A 179 2.61 10.13 3.31
N GLY A 180 3.33 9.00 3.48
CA GLY A 180 4.76 8.99 3.84
C GLY A 180 5.65 8.23 2.87
N MET A 181 5.14 7.84 1.70
CA MET A 181 5.92 7.02 0.76
C MET A 181 7.08 7.83 0.16
N LEU A 182 8.23 7.18 -0.03
CA LEU A 182 9.38 7.78 -0.71
C LEU A 182 9.54 7.17 -2.10
N LEU A 183 9.42 8.01 -3.12
CA LEU A 183 9.72 7.66 -4.50
C LEU A 183 11.13 8.10 -4.84
N ILE A 184 11.98 7.18 -5.30
CA ILE A 184 13.36 7.48 -5.66
C ILE A 184 13.47 7.53 -7.20
N ILE A 185 14.00 8.63 -7.73
CA ILE A 185 14.40 8.75 -9.14
C ILE A 185 15.88 8.43 -9.22
N ASP A 186 16.17 7.25 -9.77
CA ASP A 186 17.49 6.65 -9.94
C ASP A 186 17.37 5.43 -10.88
N ASP A 187 18.51 4.87 -11.30
CA ASP A 187 18.53 3.57 -11.97
C ASP A 187 17.98 2.50 -11.02
N LEU A 188 17.22 1.52 -11.54
CA LEU A 188 16.61 0.47 -10.71
C LEU A 188 17.65 -0.32 -9.90
N SER A 189 18.85 -0.52 -10.43
CA SER A 189 19.95 -1.19 -9.73
C SER A 189 20.43 -0.44 -8.47
N ASN A 190 20.12 0.84 -8.34
CA ASN A 190 20.46 1.67 -7.19
C ASN A 190 19.32 1.77 -6.15
N ILE A 191 18.17 1.18 -6.45
CA ILE A 191 16.98 1.21 -5.59
C ILE A 191 16.84 -0.15 -4.92
N THR A 192 16.83 -0.16 -3.58
CA THR A 192 16.56 -1.38 -2.82
C THR A 192 15.06 -1.69 -2.83
N PHE A 193 14.72 -2.91 -3.21
CA PHE A 193 13.36 -3.43 -3.16
C PHE A 193 13.16 -4.36 -1.98
N VAL A 194 11.96 -4.35 -1.40
CA VAL A 194 11.56 -5.34 -0.38
C VAL A 194 11.59 -6.73 -1.01
N ASN A 195 12.42 -7.63 -0.47
CA ASN A 195 12.53 -8.99 -0.97
C ASN A 195 11.49 -9.91 -0.31
N TRP A 196 10.22 -9.79 -0.68
CA TRP A 196 9.10 -10.47 -0.01
C TRP A 196 8.66 -11.78 -0.66
N THR A 197 9.16 -12.12 -1.86
CA THR A 197 8.77 -13.29 -2.66
C THR A 197 9.77 -14.41 -2.63
#